data_AF-A0A0R2LBU7-F1
#
_entry.id   AF-A0A0R2LBU7-F1
#
_cell.length_a   1.000
_cell.length_b   1.000
_cell.length_c   1.000
_cell.angle_alpha   90.00
_cell.angle_beta   90.00
_cell.angle_gamma   90.00
#
_symmetry.space_group_name_H-M   'P 1'
#
loop_
_entity.id
_entity.type
_entity.pdbx_description
1 polymer ?
#
loop_
_entity_poly.entity_id
_entity_poly.type
_entity_poly.pdbx_seq_one_letter_code
_entity_poly.pdbx_strand_id
1 'polypeptide(L)'
;MAFSTANQIEHFPKQQLMTRQAISDDQMDRYFRMTVSAVEEAILSSLVHAKTTIDRKGQERLSLTDALAKVQQQASGMDEDVANLQEKLGLL
;
A
#
# COMPACT_ATOMS: atom_id res chain seq x y z
N MET A 1 -3.47 4.57 -11.83
CA MET A 1 -4.51 5.58 -12.13
C MET A 1 -4.43 6.66 -11.07
N ALA A 2 -4.45 7.94 -11.44
CA ALA A 2 -4.44 9.06 -10.50
C ALA A 2 -5.48 10.10 -10.92
N PHE A 3 -6.15 10.72 -9.95
CA PHE A 3 -7.10 11.81 -10.17
C PHE A 3 -7.06 12.80 -8.99
N SER A 4 -7.52 14.02 -9.22
CA SER A 4 -7.62 15.05 -8.19
C SER A 4 -9.08 15.44 -8.00
N THR A 5 -9.45 15.71 -6.76
CA THR A 5 -10.78 16.21 -6.37
C THR A 5 -10.82 17.74 -6.26
N ALA A 6 -9.69 18.42 -6.50
CA ALA A 6 -9.58 19.87 -6.31
C ALA A 6 -10.42 20.69 -7.30
N ASN A 7 -10.61 20.20 -8.53
CA ASN A 7 -11.43 20.86 -9.54
C ASN A 7 -12.59 19.95 -9.93
N GLN A 8 -13.83 20.36 -9.63
CA GLN A 8 -15.03 19.65 -10.09
C GLN A 8 -15.36 20.06 -11.53
N ILE A 9 -15.72 19.07 -12.35
CA ILE A 9 -16.10 19.28 -13.74
C ILE A 9 -17.60 19.05 -13.87
N GLU A 10 -18.35 20.10 -14.24
CA GLU A 10 -19.78 19.98 -14.50
C GLU A 10 -20.03 19.07 -15.70
N HIS A 11 -20.97 18.14 -15.59
CA HIS A 11 -21.40 17.29 -16.71
C HIS A 11 -22.09 18.10 -17.81
N PHE A 12 -22.79 19.18 -17.43
CA PHE A 12 -23.43 20.14 -18.33
C PHE A 12 -22.86 21.54 -18.10
N PRO A 13 -21.92 22.00 -18.94
CA PRO A 13 -21.25 23.28 -18.74
C PRO A 13 -22.21 24.44 -19.02
N LYS A 14 -22.34 25.35 -18.05
CA LYS A 14 -23.13 26.58 -18.19
C LYS A 14 -22.38 27.71 -18.92
N GLN A 15 -21.06 27.57 -19.05
CA GLN A 15 -20.17 28.55 -19.66
C GLN A 15 -19.20 27.86 -20.62
N GLN A 16 -18.79 28.56 -21.68
CA GLN A 16 -17.88 28.03 -22.70
C GLN A 16 -16.43 27.91 -22.21
N LEU A 17 -16.02 28.77 -21.27
CA LEU A 17 -14.67 28.79 -20.71
C LEU A 17 -14.73 28.52 -19.21
N MET A 18 -13.73 27.78 -18.70
CA MET A 18 -13.60 27.48 -17.28
C MET A 18 -12.16 27.70 -16.82
N THR A 19 -12.01 28.31 -15.66
CA THR A 19 -10.72 28.44 -14.97
C THR A 19 -10.52 27.25 -14.05
N ARG A 20 -9.29 26.73 -13.97
CA ARG A 20 -8.92 25.65 -13.04
C ARG A 20 -7.72 26.06 -12.23
N GLN A 21 -7.71 25.61 -10.98
CA GLN A 21 -6.55 25.75 -10.12
C GLN A 21 -5.61 24.57 -10.33
N ALA A 22 -4.32 24.85 -10.44
CA ALA A 22 -3.28 23.84 -10.54
C ALA A 22 -2.21 24.13 -9.49
N ILE A 23 -1.61 23.07 -8.97
CA ILE A 23 -0.39 23.18 -8.19
C ILE A 23 0.72 23.60 -9.17
N SER A 24 1.53 24.59 -8.78
CA SER A 24 2.71 24.98 -9.55
C SER A 24 3.68 23.81 -9.66
N ASP A 25 4.27 23.61 -10.84
CA ASP A 25 5.19 22.52 -11.11
C ASP A 25 6.42 22.55 -10.17
N ASP A 26 6.87 23.73 -9.74
CA ASP A 26 7.98 23.90 -8.78
C ASP A 26 7.69 23.24 -7.43
N GLN A 27 6.42 23.03 -7.09
CA GLN A 27 5.97 22.41 -5.84
C GLN A 27 5.59 20.93 -6.00
N MET A 28 5.66 20.38 -7.23
CA MET A 28 5.14 19.06 -7.56
C MET A 28 5.96 17.92 -6.94
N ASP A 29 7.26 18.14 -6.77
CA ASP A 29 8.20 17.22 -6.13
C ASP A 29 7.72 16.66 -4.79
N ARG A 30 7.04 17.50 -4.00
CA ARG A 30 6.46 17.08 -2.73
C ARG A 30 5.38 16.01 -2.93
N TYR A 31 4.51 16.20 -3.92
CA TYR A 31 3.39 15.29 -4.21
C TYR A 31 3.86 13.97 -4.82
N PHE A 32 4.95 13.98 -5.60
CA PHE A 32 5.60 12.75 -6.06
C PHE A 32 6.13 11.94 -4.89
N ARG A 33 6.88 12.56 -3.96
CA ARG A 33 7.36 11.85 -2.76
C ARG A 33 6.22 11.33 -1.90
N MET A 34 5.16 12.12 -1.68
CA MET A 34 3.98 11.68 -0.93
C MET A 34 3.29 10.48 -1.61
N THR A 35 3.23 10.47 -2.95
CA THR A 35 2.64 9.36 -3.70
C THR A 35 3.47 8.10 -3.57
N VAL A 36 4.80 8.19 -3.64
CA VAL A 36 5.71 7.05 -3.40
C VAL A 36 5.46 6.47 -2.01
N SER A 37 5.53 7.29 -0.97
CA SER A 37 5.34 6.82 0.41
C SER A 37 3.95 6.21 0.64
N ALA A 38 2.89 6.81 0.09
CA ALA A 38 1.54 6.27 0.23
C ALA A 38 1.36 4.90 -0.46
N VAL A 39 2.01 4.70 -1.62
CA VAL A 39 1.95 3.43 -2.34
C VAL A 39 2.81 2.36 -1.65
N GLU A 40 4.00 2.71 -1.19
CA GLU A 40 4.85 1.80 -0.40
C GLU A 40 4.09 1.27 0.82
N GLU A 41 3.47 2.17 1.59
CA GLU A 41 2.69 1.78 2.76
C GLU A 41 1.44 0.98 2.39
N ALA A 42 0.75 1.32 1.30
CA ALA A 42 -0.41 0.56 0.85
C ALA A 42 -0.07 -0.89 0.48
N ILE A 43 1.10 -1.13 -0.13
CA ILE A 43 1.59 -2.47 -0.44
C ILE A 43 1.94 -3.23 0.84
N LEU A 44 2.70 -2.62 1.75
CA LEU A 44 3.05 -3.22 3.05
C LEU A 44 1.78 -3.56 3.83
N SER A 45 0.86 -2.61 3.94
CA SER A 45 -0.43 -2.80 4.60
C SER A 45 -1.23 -3.94 3.99
N SER A 46 -1.26 -4.07 2.66
CA SER A 46 -1.95 -5.16 1.97
C SER A 46 -1.39 -6.54 2.34
N LEU A 47 -0.07 -6.66 2.51
CA LEU A 47 0.59 -7.91 2.89
C LEU A 47 0.40 -8.24 4.37
N VAL A 48 0.56 -7.23 5.24
CA VAL A 48 0.49 -7.38 6.71
C VAL A 48 -0.95 -7.69 7.17
N HIS A 49 -1.95 -7.08 6.55
CA HIS A 49 -3.36 -7.28 6.92
C HIS A 49 -4.05 -8.41 6.15
N ALA A 50 -3.35 -9.05 5.20
CA ALA A 50 -3.87 -10.22 4.52
C ALA A 50 -4.15 -11.35 5.51
N LYS A 51 -5.18 -12.14 5.22
CA LYS A 51 -5.48 -13.37 5.96
C LYS A 51 -5.11 -14.57 5.11
N THR A 52 -4.65 -15.64 5.75
CA THR A 52 -4.47 -16.93 5.07
C THR A 52 -5.79 -17.39 4.47
N THR A 53 -5.77 -17.82 3.22
CA THR A 53 -6.97 -18.25 2.48
C THR A 53 -6.72 -19.53 1.70
N ILE A 54 -7.80 -20.22 1.33
CA ILE A 54 -7.75 -21.38 0.45
C ILE A 54 -8.16 -20.94 -0.96
N ASP A 55 -7.33 -21.26 -1.95
CA ASP A 55 -7.64 -20.94 -3.34
C ASP A 55 -8.68 -21.89 -3.96
N ARG A 56 -9.11 -21.58 -5.19
CA ARG A 56 -10.13 -22.39 -5.91
C ARG A 56 -9.71 -23.86 -6.12
N LYS A 57 -8.42 -24.18 -6.08
CA LYS A 57 -7.89 -25.55 -6.24
C LYS A 57 -7.72 -26.26 -4.89
N GLY A 58 -8.15 -25.66 -3.79
CA GLY A 58 -7.99 -26.20 -2.45
C GLY A 58 -6.59 -26.01 -1.87
N GLN A 59 -5.74 -25.16 -2.47
CA GLN A 59 -4.39 -24.91 -1.96
C GLN A 59 -4.40 -23.74 -0.99
N GLU A 60 -3.72 -23.92 0.14
CA GLU A 60 -3.52 -22.86 1.13
C GLU A 60 -2.55 -21.79 0.60
N ARG A 61 -2.96 -20.52 0.76
CA ARG A 61 -2.17 -19.32 0.49
C ARG A 61 -2.00 -18.58 1.81
N LEU A 62 -0.80 -18.70 2.37
CA LEU A 62 -0.47 -18.07 3.64
C LEU A 62 -0.48 -16.55 3.50
N SER A 63 -0.97 -15.87 4.54
CA SER A 63 -0.66 -14.46 4.79
C SER A 63 0.84 -14.29 5.04
N LEU A 64 1.36 -13.06 4.91
CA LEU A 64 2.75 -12.78 5.24
C LEU A 64 3.05 -13.13 6.71
N THR A 65 2.17 -12.75 7.62
CA THR A 65 2.32 -13.00 9.07
C THR A 65 2.39 -14.49 9.39
N ASP A 66 1.50 -15.31 8.81
CA ASP A 66 1.48 -16.75 9.05
C ASP A 66 2.70 -17.44 8.38
N ALA A 67 3.13 -16.94 7.22
CA ALA A 67 4.32 -17.44 6.56
C ALA A 67 5.59 -17.17 7.40
N LEU A 68 5.73 -15.98 7.98
CA LEU A 68 6.85 -15.64 8.87
C LEU A 68 6.85 -16.50 10.13
N ALA A 69 5.69 -16.69 10.77
CA ALA A 69 5.57 -17.58 11.92
C ALA A 69 5.96 -19.03 11.58
N LYS A 70 5.56 -19.51 10.41
CA LYS A 70 5.93 -20.85 9.94
C LYS A 70 7.43 -20.99 9.69
N VAL A 71 8.06 -19.99 9.07
CA VAL A 71 9.52 -19.98 8.87
C VAL A 71 10.26 -19.99 10.21
N GLN A 72 9.81 -19.18 11.18
CA GLN A 72 10.39 -19.14 12.52
C GLN A 72 10.28 -20.48 13.26
N GLN A 73 9.16 -21.19 13.11
CA GLN A 73 8.98 -22.53 13.70
C GLN A 73 9.85 -23.61 13.04
N GLN A 74 10.22 -23.42 11.78
CA GLN A 74 11.05 -24.36 11.01
C GLN A 74 12.55 -24.15 11.25
N ALA A 75 12.96 -22.98 11.74
CA ALA A 75 14.33 -22.69 12.10
C ALA A 75 14.76 -23.48 13.36
N SER A 76 16.02 -23.91 13.40
CA SER A 76 16.63 -24.58 14.56
C SER A 76 17.08 -23.56 15.63
N GLY A 77 16.18 -22.67 16.04
CA GLY A 77 16.44 -21.52 16.91
C GLY A 77 15.66 -20.28 16.49
N MET A 78 15.83 -19.16 17.23
CA MET A 78 15.28 -17.87 16.82
C MET A 78 15.98 -17.40 15.53
N ASP A 79 15.21 -17.04 14.51
CA ASP A 79 15.74 -16.50 13.26
C ASP A 79 15.74 -14.97 13.42
N GLU A 80 16.93 -14.40 13.60
CA GLU A 80 17.08 -12.97 13.90
C GLU A 80 16.55 -12.08 12.76
N ASP A 81 16.62 -12.53 11.51
CA ASP A 81 16.12 -11.78 10.37
C ASP A 81 14.59 -11.74 10.36
N VAL A 82 13.94 -12.86 10.71
CA VAL A 82 12.48 -12.93 10.85
C VAL A 82 12.01 -12.05 12.01
N ALA A 83 12.68 -12.12 13.17
CA ALA A 83 12.35 -11.30 14.33
C ALA A 83 12.49 -9.79 14.03
N ASN A 84 13.61 -9.39 13.43
CA ASN A 84 13.85 -8.00 13.02
C ASN A 84 12.80 -7.50 12.01
N LEU A 85 12.39 -8.37 11.07
CA LEU A 85 11.36 -8.03 10.10
C LEU A 85 10.00 -7.87 10.76
N GLN A 86 9.63 -8.75 11.68
CA GLN A 86 8.36 -8.66 12.42
C GLN A 86 8.28 -7.38 13.26
N GLU A 87 9.37 -6.97 13.90
CA GLU A 87 9.45 -5.70 14.62
C GLU A 87 9.26 -4.51 13.66
N LYS A 88 9.96 -4.48 12.53
CA LYS A 88 9.84 -3.40 11.52
C LYS A 88 8.43 -3.30 10.92
N LEU A 89 7.72 -4.42 10.83
CA LEU A 89 6.34 -4.46 10.35
C LEU A 89 5.30 -4.15 11.43
N GLY A 90 5.71 -3.93 12.69
CA GLY A 90 4.81 -3.67 13.82
C GLY A 90 3.95 -4.88 14.20
N LEU A 91 4.45 -6.09 13.98
CA LEU A 91 3.77 -7.36 14.27
C LEU A 91 4.08 -7.91 15.68
N LEU A 92 5.08 -7.33 16.37
CA LEU A 92 5.53 -7.68 17.71
C LEU A 92 5.46 -6.46 18.64
#